data_AF-A0A8J6TYD4-F1
#
_entry.id   AF-A0A8J6TYD4-F1
#
_cell.length_a   1.000
_cell.length_b   1.000
_cell.length_c   1.000
_cell.angle_alpha   90.00
_cell.angle_beta   90.00
_cell.angle_gamma   90.00
#
_symmetry.space_group_name_H-M   'P 1'
#
loop_
_entity.id
_entity.type
_entity.pdbx_description
1 polymer ?
#
loop_
_entity_poly.entity_id
_entity_poly.type
_entity_poly.pdbx_seq_one_letter_code
_entity_poly.pdbx_strand_id
1 'polypeptide(L)'
;MGKPFSQELKKIKDTYTWARKVQVAPLLHSVKEKNVWVIGSGGSSSACELLTLLQFHHGGIGIPLTPLELQYKKNAVNQQSKAVFISASGKNTDILFAFDTFIQRDPERVVNICFKPDSPLKKNADKYSVAETIEFEIPSGKDGFLATNSLIAYFTLLPRLYGLESQSFNVQPSDEFLKKTEVFANSLFEDFTITVLYAGWGKPAAIDIESKFSEAGLGNILLADYRNFGHGRHNWFDKKKKQSAIIAIVTPDEEELAKKTISLLPQEIPVLFVRTEQSTSNASLDLLVQSFYVVESFGNKCGIDPGRPGVPDYGSKLYKLKYSKLYQEKKQGLTDKELHAISRKIGNISSLTDKQVELWKGYCSQYKTKLTKTSFKGVILDYDGTICSSEERFSGPRKDIQDKLNTFLRAGLMVALVTGRGKSVKDELRKFIEKEYWNKLVIGYYNGSQKGLLSDDNLPVRSSDEEDVLKNICDFLKKEMLFSGTIKPELRKGQLTIEIEGNVDIENEKRIMIDMVRNNYPFKVQVLESSHSIDIIHQTTSKISIIQYCQDLLNDSKNELNFLCIGDRGRWPGNDYQLLATSYSLSVDQVSADPYTCWNFAANGNRYVEATLEYFNAITIRNSLFTIKI
;
A
#
# COMPACT_ATOMS: atom_id res chain seq x y z
N MET A 1 19.70 -4.38 -29.64
CA MET A 1 19.16 -3.27 -30.45
C MET A 1 17.67 -3.15 -30.18
N GLY A 2 17.12 -1.93 -30.09
CA GLY A 2 15.69 -1.70 -29.81
C GLY A 2 14.78 -2.23 -30.92
N LYS A 3 13.46 -2.11 -30.77
CA LYS A 3 12.47 -2.34 -31.85
C LYS A 3 12.15 -1.00 -32.53
N PRO A 4 11.83 -0.97 -33.84
CA PRO A 4 11.47 0.28 -34.50
C PRO A 4 10.20 0.85 -33.90
N PHE A 5 10.14 2.16 -33.71
CA PHE A 5 9.01 2.82 -33.06
C PHE A 5 7.68 2.55 -33.77
N SER A 6 7.66 2.68 -35.10
CA SER A 6 6.49 2.42 -35.93
C SER A 6 5.93 0.99 -35.81
N GLN A 7 6.78 0.01 -35.50
CA GLN A 7 6.35 -1.37 -35.24
C GLN A 7 5.71 -1.54 -33.86
N GLU A 8 6.10 -0.71 -32.88
CA GLU A 8 5.42 -0.66 -31.58
C GLU A 8 4.02 -0.03 -31.72
N LEU A 9 3.88 1.04 -32.52
CA LEU A 9 2.60 1.73 -32.72
C LEU A 9 1.51 0.81 -33.30
N LYS A 10 1.89 -0.08 -34.22
CA LYS A 10 0.98 -1.09 -34.79
C LYS A 10 0.34 -2.01 -33.75
N LYS A 11 0.99 -2.20 -32.59
CA LYS A 11 0.52 -3.09 -31.52
C LYS A 11 -0.34 -2.39 -30.47
N ILE A 12 -0.49 -1.06 -30.52
CA ILE A 12 -1.26 -0.29 -29.54
C ILE A 12 -2.67 -0.84 -29.38
N LYS A 13 -3.37 -1.11 -30.49
CA LYS A 13 -4.74 -1.62 -30.48
C LYS A 13 -4.85 -2.99 -29.82
N ASP A 14 -3.89 -3.88 -30.09
CA ASP A 14 -3.86 -5.22 -29.50
C ASP A 14 -3.60 -5.13 -27.99
N THR A 15 -2.63 -4.31 -27.58
CA THR A 15 -2.31 -4.08 -26.17
C THR A 15 -3.47 -3.44 -25.42
N TYR A 16 -4.14 -2.43 -25.98
CA TYR A 16 -5.33 -1.82 -25.40
C TYR A 16 -6.47 -2.84 -25.24
N THR A 17 -6.74 -3.64 -26.29
CA THR A 17 -7.79 -4.66 -26.27
C THR A 17 -7.52 -5.73 -25.22
N TRP A 18 -6.26 -6.17 -25.12
CA TRP A 18 -5.82 -7.09 -24.07
C TRP A 18 -5.98 -6.48 -22.68
N ALA A 19 -5.46 -5.26 -22.48
CA ALA A 19 -5.44 -4.59 -21.17
C ALA A 19 -6.85 -4.31 -20.63
N ARG A 20 -7.87 -4.21 -21.49
CA ARG A 20 -9.28 -4.10 -21.08
C ARG A 20 -9.91 -5.43 -20.62
N LYS A 21 -9.37 -6.56 -21.07
CA LYS A 21 -9.91 -7.90 -20.79
C LYS A 21 -9.22 -8.62 -19.64
N VAL A 22 -7.98 -8.23 -19.32
CA VAL A 22 -7.22 -8.80 -18.21
C VAL A 22 -8.03 -8.68 -16.92
N GLN A 23 -8.05 -9.75 -16.12
CA GLN A 23 -8.70 -9.71 -14.81
C GLN A 23 -7.89 -8.84 -13.86
N VAL A 24 -8.54 -7.79 -13.35
CA VAL A 24 -7.94 -6.84 -12.38
C VAL A 24 -8.38 -7.11 -10.95
N ALA A 25 -9.23 -8.11 -10.72
CA ALA A 25 -9.75 -8.44 -9.38
C ALA A 25 -8.66 -8.64 -8.31
N PRO A 26 -7.52 -9.30 -8.59
CA PRO A 26 -6.42 -9.42 -7.62
C PRO A 26 -5.82 -8.08 -7.17
N LEU A 27 -6.04 -7.01 -7.94
CA LEU A 27 -5.34 -5.72 -7.84
C LEU A 27 -6.18 -4.65 -7.14
N LEU A 28 -7.49 -4.87 -7.05
CA LEU A 28 -8.47 -3.86 -6.61
C LEU A 28 -8.25 -3.47 -5.15
N HIS A 29 -7.86 -4.41 -4.30
CA HIS A 29 -7.57 -4.11 -2.89
C HIS A 29 -6.16 -3.55 -2.69
N SER A 30 -5.24 -3.81 -3.61
CA SER A 30 -3.82 -3.49 -3.42
C SER A 30 -3.46 -2.05 -3.77
N VAL A 31 -4.17 -1.43 -4.73
CA VAL A 31 -3.81 -0.10 -5.27
C VAL A 31 -4.77 1.03 -4.89
N LYS A 32 -5.99 0.70 -4.42
CA LYS A 32 -7.01 1.70 -4.02
C LYS A 32 -6.73 2.42 -2.69
N GLU A 33 -5.63 2.10 -2.03
CA GLU A 33 -5.21 2.73 -0.79
C GLU A 33 -5.09 4.25 -0.97
N LYS A 34 -5.58 5.04 -0.01
CA LYS A 34 -5.38 6.50 -0.03
C LYS A 34 -3.95 6.83 0.42
N ASN A 35 -3.41 7.93 -0.08
CA ASN A 35 -2.12 8.51 0.33
C ASN A 35 -0.93 7.59 -0.01
N VAL A 36 -0.63 7.48 -1.31
CA VAL A 36 0.41 6.59 -1.84
C VAL A 36 1.61 7.36 -2.39
N TRP A 37 2.78 6.82 -2.11
CA TRP A 37 4.02 7.17 -2.78
C TRP A 37 4.05 6.43 -4.11
N VAL A 38 4.22 7.12 -5.24
CA VAL A 38 4.23 6.50 -6.57
C VAL A 38 5.63 6.63 -7.16
N ILE A 39 6.35 5.51 -7.25
CA ILE A 39 7.78 5.50 -7.60
C ILE A 39 7.99 4.88 -8.98
N GLY A 40 8.64 5.63 -9.86
CA GLY A 40 9.01 5.19 -11.20
C GLY A 40 9.98 6.17 -11.86
N SER A 41 10.58 5.78 -12.98
CA SER A 41 11.52 6.66 -13.70
C SER A 41 11.48 6.44 -15.22
N GLY A 42 12.07 7.40 -15.94
CA GLY A 42 12.07 7.43 -17.41
C GLY A 42 10.65 7.41 -17.95
N GLY A 43 10.43 6.58 -18.98
CA GLY A 43 9.09 6.40 -19.58
C GLY A 43 7.98 6.05 -18.58
N SER A 44 8.26 5.39 -17.43
CA SER A 44 7.22 5.08 -16.44
C SER A 44 6.72 6.29 -15.64
N SER A 45 7.40 7.44 -15.71
CA SER A 45 7.01 8.66 -14.98
C SER A 45 5.62 9.17 -15.36
N SER A 46 5.23 9.06 -16.64
CA SER A 46 3.88 9.45 -17.09
C SER A 46 2.80 8.56 -16.48
N ALA A 47 3.06 7.27 -16.30
CA ALA A 47 2.15 6.36 -15.59
C ALA A 47 2.08 6.68 -14.08
N CYS A 48 3.19 7.13 -13.46
CA CYS A 48 3.18 7.60 -12.08
C CYS A 48 2.28 8.84 -11.89
N GLU A 49 2.34 9.77 -12.84
CA GLU A 49 1.49 10.97 -12.87
C GLU A 49 0.02 10.62 -13.10
N LEU A 50 -0.28 9.64 -13.95
CA LEU A 50 -1.64 9.13 -14.11
C LEU A 50 -2.18 8.55 -12.79
N LEU A 51 -1.40 7.70 -12.11
CA LEU A 51 -1.83 7.13 -10.83
C LEU A 51 -2.04 8.22 -9.77
N THR A 52 -1.24 9.27 -9.80
CA THR A 52 -1.39 10.44 -8.93
C THR A 52 -2.71 11.17 -9.17
N LEU A 53 -3.09 11.39 -10.44
CA LEU A 53 -4.39 12.00 -10.78
C LEU A 53 -5.56 11.09 -10.38
N LEU A 54 -5.43 9.78 -10.54
CA LEU A 54 -6.43 8.80 -10.09
C LEU A 54 -6.63 8.87 -8.57
N GLN A 55 -5.56 9.03 -7.78
CA GLN A 55 -5.64 9.24 -6.33
C GLN A 55 -6.41 10.52 -5.99
N PHE A 56 -6.05 11.66 -6.58
CA PHE A 56 -6.75 12.93 -6.32
C PHE A 56 -8.23 12.86 -6.70
N HIS A 57 -8.54 12.23 -7.83
CA HIS A 57 -9.93 12.04 -8.27
C HIS A 57 -10.77 11.20 -7.28
N HIS A 58 -10.14 10.33 -6.49
CA HIS A 58 -10.82 9.51 -5.47
C HIS A 58 -10.59 10.00 -4.04
N GLY A 59 -10.20 11.27 -3.86
CA GLY A 59 -10.01 11.89 -2.55
C GLY A 59 -8.80 11.37 -1.77
N GLY A 60 -7.87 10.70 -2.43
CA GLY A 60 -6.55 10.34 -1.91
C GLY A 60 -5.46 11.29 -2.39
N ILE A 61 -4.25 11.12 -1.85
CA ILE A 61 -3.05 11.83 -2.31
C ILE A 61 -2.14 10.85 -3.04
N GLY A 62 -1.65 11.23 -4.21
CA GLY A 62 -0.53 10.57 -4.89
C GLY A 62 0.69 11.48 -4.90
N ILE A 63 1.86 10.93 -4.56
CA ILE A 63 3.13 11.67 -4.66
C ILE A 63 4.03 10.95 -5.68
N PRO A 64 4.10 11.43 -6.93
CA PRO A 64 4.97 10.85 -7.94
C PRO A 64 6.42 11.24 -7.63
N LEU A 65 7.31 10.24 -7.57
CA LEU A 65 8.73 10.42 -7.30
C LEU A 65 9.58 9.55 -8.21
N THR A 66 10.73 10.09 -8.57
CA THR A 66 11.84 9.28 -9.05
C THR A 66 12.48 8.46 -7.91
N PRO A 67 13.15 7.34 -8.22
CA PRO A 67 13.93 6.58 -7.24
C PRO A 67 14.96 7.41 -6.47
N LEU A 68 15.52 8.45 -7.10
CA LEU A 68 16.50 9.35 -6.48
C LEU A 68 15.83 10.34 -5.52
N GLU A 69 14.70 10.94 -5.90
CA GLU A 69 13.95 11.85 -5.01
C GLU A 69 13.49 11.15 -3.74
N LEU A 70 13.13 9.86 -3.82
CA LEU A 70 12.82 9.07 -2.63
C LEU A 70 13.99 9.09 -1.64
N GLN A 71 15.25 9.06 -2.09
CA GLN A 71 16.40 9.06 -1.19
C GLN A 71 16.51 10.35 -0.38
N TYR A 72 16.04 11.48 -0.93
CA TYR A 72 15.97 12.76 -0.22
C TYR A 72 14.74 12.88 0.68
N LYS A 73 13.67 12.13 0.38
CA LYS A 73 12.40 12.15 1.12
C LYS A 73 12.20 10.96 2.06
N LYS A 74 13.15 10.02 2.11
CA LYS A 74 13.03 8.73 2.84
C LYS A 74 12.70 8.87 4.32
N ASN A 75 13.04 10.00 4.96
CA ASN A 75 12.72 10.26 6.37
C ASN A 75 11.23 10.52 6.62
N ALA A 76 10.44 10.78 5.58
CA ALA A 76 8.99 10.90 5.67
C ALA A 76 8.28 9.54 5.54
N VAL A 77 8.99 8.48 5.14
CA VAL A 77 8.46 7.12 5.07
C VAL A 77 8.41 6.52 6.47
N ASN A 78 7.28 5.90 6.81
CA ASN A 78 6.98 5.34 8.13
C ASN A 78 6.00 4.15 8.02
N GLN A 79 5.56 3.61 9.17
CA GLN A 79 4.67 2.45 9.24
C GLN A 79 3.27 2.61 8.67
N GLN A 80 2.84 3.83 8.32
CA GLN A 80 1.59 4.14 7.64
C GLN A 80 1.80 4.43 6.15
N SER A 81 3.05 4.41 5.69
CA SER A 81 3.38 4.73 4.31
C SER A 81 3.06 3.55 3.39
N LYS A 82 2.41 3.87 2.28
CA LYS A 82 2.02 2.92 1.23
C LYS A 82 2.66 3.33 -0.08
N ALA A 83 3.22 2.39 -0.83
CA ALA A 83 3.88 2.70 -2.10
C ALA A 83 3.38 1.85 -3.26
N VAL A 84 3.37 2.46 -4.45
CA VAL A 84 3.22 1.77 -5.73
C VAL A 84 4.47 2.01 -6.57
N PHE A 85 5.19 0.94 -6.88
CA PHE A 85 6.34 0.95 -7.76
C PHE A 85 5.92 0.55 -9.17
N ILE A 86 6.13 1.45 -10.13
CA ILE A 86 5.77 1.23 -11.54
C ILE A 86 7.04 0.96 -12.33
N SER A 87 7.20 -0.27 -12.82
CA SER A 87 8.36 -0.64 -13.65
C SER A 87 8.03 -1.78 -14.61
N ALA A 88 8.04 -1.50 -15.91
CA ALA A 88 7.67 -2.50 -16.92
C ALA A 88 8.51 -3.79 -16.85
N SER A 89 9.80 -3.68 -16.52
CA SER A 89 10.70 -4.84 -16.46
C SER A 89 11.21 -5.22 -15.06
N GLY A 90 10.96 -4.38 -14.05
CA GLY A 90 11.33 -4.63 -12.66
C GLY A 90 12.82 -4.90 -12.41
N LYS A 91 13.72 -4.43 -13.29
CA LYS A 91 15.17 -4.76 -13.23
C LYS A 91 16.11 -3.55 -13.12
N ASN A 92 15.56 -2.33 -13.16
CA ASN A 92 16.36 -1.12 -13.06
C ASN A 92 17.04 -1.09 -11.69
N THR A 93 18.34 -0.77 -11.61
CA THR A 93 19.06 -0.74 -10.33
C THR A 93 18.50 0.31 -9.36
N ASP A 94 17.99 1.41 -9.90
CA ASP A 94 17.47 2.53 -9.11
C ASP A 94 16.12 2.18 -8.50
N ILE A 95 15.23 1.51 -9.27
CA ILE A 95 13.94 1.06 -8.73
C ILE A 95 14.13 0.00 -7.64
N LEU A 96 15.10 -0.91 -7.82
CA LEU A 96 15.44 -1.92 -6.81
C LEU A 96 16.01 -1.27 -5.55
N PHE A 97 16.90 -0.28 -5.71
CA PHE A 97 17.44 0.45 -4.57
C PHE A 97 16.37 1.27 -3.85
N ALA A 98 15.46 1.92 -4.59
CA ALA A 98 14.33 2.63 -4.01
C ALA A 98 13.38 1.69 -3.26
N PHE A 99 13.11 0.50 -3.80
CA PHE A 99 12.35 -0.54 -3.11
C PHE A 99 13.01 -0.93 -1.78
N ASP A 100 14.31 -1.25 -1.81
CA ASP A 100 15.06 -1.59 -0.59
C ASP A 100 15.04 -0.43 0.44
N THR A 101 15.25 0.81 -0.01
CA THR A 101 15.16 2.01 0.85
C THR A 101 13.77 2.14 1.48
N PHE A 102 12.70 1.92 0.71
CA PHE A 102 11.33 2.06 1.21
C PHE A 102 11.02 0.97 2.22
N ILE A 103 11.38 -0.29 1.94
CA ILE A 103 11.22 -1.42 2.86
C ILE A 103 12.00 -1.20 4.15
N GLN A 104 13.22 -0.67 4.12
CA GLN A 104 14.02 -0.34 5.31
C GLN A 104 13.37 0.69 6.26
N ARG A 105 12.28 1.33 5.85
CA ARG A 105 11.49 2.24 6.67
C ARG A 105 10.22 1.61 7.25
N ASP A 106 10.13 0.28 7.17
CA ASP A 106 9.06 -0.54 7.73
C ASP A 106 7.65 -0.07 7.29
N PRO A 107 7.39 0.05 5.97
CA PRO A 107 6.15 0.60 5.43
C PRO A 107 4.95 -0.29 5.73
N GLU A 108 3.75 0.26 5.61
CA GLU A 108 2.51 -0.52 5.76
C GLU A 108 2.34 -1.51 4.61
N ARG A 109 2.52 -1.01 3.38
CA ARG A 109 2.29 -1.79 2.16
C ARG A 109 3.11 -1.30 0.99
N VAL A 110 3.59 -2.23 0.17
CA VAL A 110 4.26 -1.95 -1.09
C VAL A 110 3.67 -2.80 -2.19
N VAL A 111 3.29 -2.17 -3.30
CA VAL A 111 2.76 -2.84 -4.47
C VAL A 111 3.66 -2.54 -5.66
N ASN A 112 4.10 -3.57 -6.35
CA ASN A 112 4.90 -3.44 -7.56
C ASN A 112 4.03 -3.83 -8.76
N ILE A 113 4.05 -3.04 -9.84
CA ILE A 113 3.32 -3.35 -11.07
C ILE A 113 4.33 -3.53 -12.21
N CYS A 114 4.46 -4.77 -12.68
CA CYS A 114 5.43 -5.18 -13.70
C CYS A 114 4.76 -5.89 -14.89
N PHE A 115 5.40 -5.79 -16.06
CA PHE A 115 4.97 -6.48 -17.29
C PHE A 115 5.90 -7.62 -17.72
N LYS A 116 6.79 -8.01 -16.81
CA LYS A 116 7.71 -9.12 -16.99
C LYS A 116 7.53 -10.08 -15.82
N PRO A 117 7.11 -11.34 -16.06
CA PRO A 117 7.08 -12.37 -15.04
C PRO A 117 8.45 -12.60 -14.39
N ASP A 118 8.45 -12.99 -13.11
CA ASP A 118 9.65 -13.29 -12.31
C ASP A 118 10.71 -12.17 -12.35
N SER A 119 10.25 -10.92 -12.32
CA SER A 119 11.14 -9.76 -12.36
C SER A 119 12.08 -9.73 -11.13
N PRO A 120 13.27 -9.12 -11.23
CA PRO A 120 14.14 -8.93 -10.06
C PRO A 120 13.44 -8.21 -8.90
N LEU A 121 12.55 -7.26 -9.21
CA LEU A 121 11.74 -6.56 -8.23
C LEU A 121 10.78 -7.52 -7.52
N LYS A 122 10.10 -8.41 -8.25
CA LYS A 122 9.29 -9.49 -7.64
C LYS A 122 10.11 -10.36 -6.70
N LYS A 123 11.28 -10.84 -7.15
CA LYS A 123 12.15 -11.70 -6.33
C LYS A 123 12.63 -11.02 -5.04
N ASN A 124 12.73 -9.69 -5.05
CA ASN A 124 13.00 -8.92 -3.85
C ASN A 124 11.74 -8.72 -3.00
N ALA A 125 10.60 -8.45 -3.62
CA ALA A 125 9.31 -8.28 -2.94
C ALA A 125 8.86 -9.55 -2.21
N ASP A 126 9.01 -10.73 -2.82
CA ASP A 126 8.61 -12.03 -2.26
C ASP A 126 9.32 -12.37 -0.93
N LYS A 127 10.33 -11.59 -0.51
CA LYS A 127 11.01 -11.73 0.79
C LYS A 127 10.28 -11.02 1.93
N TYR A 128 9.28 -10.20 1.65
CA TYR A 128 8.64 -9.30 2.61
C TYR A 128 7.12 -9.47 2.56
N SER A 129 6.49 -9.67 3.71
CA SER A 129 5.04 -9.86 3.81
C SER A 129 4.24 -8.60 3.47
N VAL A 130 4.86 -7.43 3.59
CA VAL A 130 4.26 -6.13 3.25
C VAL A 130 4.31 -5.81 1.76
N ALA A 131 5.01 -6.61 0.96
CA ALA A 131 5.24 -6.35 -0.45
C ALA A 131 4.50 -7.34 -1.33
N GLU A 132 3.81 -6.82 -2.33
CA GLU A 132 3.11 -7.59 -3.34
C GLU A 132 3.67 -7.21 -4.72
N THR A 133 3.76 -8.17 -5.64
CA THR A 133 4.03 -7.86 -7.05
C THR A 133 2.94 -8.40 -7.93
N ILE A 134 2.36 -7.46 -8.65
CA ILE A 134 1.40 -7.66 -9.71
C ILE A 134 2.19 -7.80 -11.01
N GLU A 135 2.06 -8.95 -11.66
CA GLU A 135 2.69 -9.20 -12.95
C GLU A 135 1.62 -9.43 -14.02
N PHE A 136 1.82 -8.81 -15.18
CA PHE A 136 1.09 -9.18 -16.40
C PHE A 136 2.06 -9.52 -17.51
N GLU A 137 1.63 -10.36 -18.43
CA GLU A 137 2.37 -10.61 -19.66
C GLU A 137 1.72 -9.83 -20.81
N ILE A 138 2.36 -8.74 -21.21
CA ILE A 138 1.87 -7.89 -22.30
C ILE A 138 2.09 -8.59 -23.66
N PRO A 139 1.10 -8.59 -24.57
CA PRO A 139 1.17 -9.30 -25.84
C PRO A 139 2.24 -8.74 -26.79
N SER A 140 2.60 -7.46 -26.63
CA SER A 140 3.67 -6.81 -27.40
C SER A 140 5.07 -7.32 -27.06
N GLY A 141 5.21 -7.97 -25.90
CA GLY A 141 6.49 -8.25 -25.26
C GLY A 141 7.20 -6.97 -24.83
N LYS A 142 8.51 -7.06 -24.63
CA LYS A 142 9.34 -5.90 -24.23
C LYS A 142 9.31 -4.78 -25.29
N ASP A 143 9.07 -3.55 -24.86
CA ASP A 143 9.17 -2.35 -25.70
C ASP A 143 10.59 -2.13 -26.27
N GLY A 144 10.68 -1.23 -27.26
CA GLY A 144 11.91 -0.65 -27.77
C GLY A 144 12.69 0.20 -26.75
N PHE A 145 13.48 1.17 -27.23
CA PHE A 145 14.19 2.08 -26.32
C PHE A 145 13.21 2.97 -25.54
N LEU A 146 12.29 3.64 -26.24
CA LEU A 146 11.19 4.38 -25.63
C LEU A 146 10.01 3.46 -25.30
N ALA A 147 9.43 3.68 -24.12
CA ALA A 147 8.23 2.97 -23.68
C ALA A 147 7.02 3.33 -24.54
N THR A 148 6.22 2.33 -24.93
CA THR A 148 5.05 2.48 -25.82
C THR A 148 3.93 1.56 -25.34
N ASN A 149 3.98 0.27 -25.68
CA ASN A 149 2.94 -0.68 -25.33
C ASN A 149 2.83 -0.91 -23.82
N SER A 150 3.95 -0.89 -23.09
CA SER A 150 3.89 -0.89 -21.62
C SER A 150 3.10 0.32 -21.07
N LEU A 151 3.24 1.51 -21.67
CA LEU A 151 2.47 2.67 -21.23
C LEU A 151 0.99 2.56 -21.58
N ILE A 152 0.64 2.06 -22.76
CA ILE A 152 -0.76 1.76 -23.10
C ILE A 152 -1.36 0.79 -22.09
N ALA A 153 -0.62 -0.25 -21.70
CA ALA A 153 -1.05 -1.18 -20.67
C ALA A 153 -1.27 -0.48 -19.32
N TYR A 154 -0.34 0.35 -18.84
CA TYR A 154 -0.53 1.11 -17.59
C TYR A 154 -1.72 2.07 -17.65
N PHE A 155 -1.84 2.85 -18.73
CA PHE A 155 -2.90 3.84 -18.90
C PHE A 155 -4.28 3.20 -19.06
N THR A 156 -4.33 1.93 -19.46
CA THR A 156 -5.58 1.17 -19.53
C THR A 156 -5.86 0.44 -18.22
N LEU A 157 -4.86 -0.14 -17.56
CA LEU A 157 -5.06 -0.95 -16.35
C LEU A 157 -5.30 -0.10 -15.10
N LEU A 158 -4.50 0.95 -14.88
CA LEU A 158 -4.58 1.75 -13.65
C LEU A 158 -5.97 2.35 -13.42
N PRO A 159 -6.66 2.96 -14.40
CA PRO A 159 -8.01 3.48 -14.18
C PRO A 159 -9.04 2.39 -13.83
N ARG A 160 -8.89 1.19 -14.39
CA ARG A 160 -9.75 0.03 -14.06
C ARG A 160 -9.62 -0.37 -12.60
N LEU A 161 -8.43 -0.17 -12.00
CA LEU A 161 -8.23 -0.38 -10.56
C LEU A 161 -9.10 0.52 -9.71
N TYR A 162 -9.54 1.66 -10.22
CA TYR A 162 -10.41 2.61 -9.53
C TYR A 162 -11.88 2.48 -9.95
N GLY A 163 -12.23 1.49 -10.77
CA GLY A 163 -13.59 1.35 -11.30
C GLY A 163 -13.94 2.39 -12.36
N LEU A 164 -12.95 3.11 -12.92
CA LEU A 164 -13.14 4.01 -14.06
C LEU A 164 -13.13 3.24 -15.38
N GLU A 165 -13.79 2.07 -15.43
CA GLU A 165 -13.95 1.33 -16.68
C GLU A 165 -14.90 2.10 -17.60
N SER A 166 -14.34 2.68 -18.65
CA SER A 166 -15.07 3.49 -19.62
C SER A 166 -15.47 2.70 -20.85
N GLN A 167 -16.36 3.28 -21.65
CA GLN A 167 -16.68 2.78 -22.98
C GLN A 167 -15.41 2.71 -23.84
N SER A 168 -15.33 1.68 -24.68
CA SER A 168 -14.24 1.57 -25.65
C SER A 168 -14.24 2.76 -26.59
N PHE A 169 -13.07 3.32 -26.84
CA PHE A 169 -12.88 4.31 -27.90
C PHE A 169 -11.78 3.84 -28.86
N ASN A 170 -11.69 4.51 -30.00
CA ASN A 170 -10.68 4.21 -31.00
C ASN A 170 -9.32 4.76 -30.55
N VAL A 171 -8.39 3.88 -30.18
CA VAL A 171 -7.00 4.22 -29.81
C VAL A 171 -6.11 4.43 -31.04
N GLN A 172 -6.59 5.21 -31.99
CA GLN A 172 -5.90 5.61 -33.21
C GLN A 172 -6.24 7.06 -33.52
N PRO A 173 -5.24 7.94 -33.75
CA PRO A 173 -5.53 9.32 -34.15
C PRO A 173 -6.20 9.39 -35.52
N SER A 174 -6.87 10.51 -35.80
CA SER A 174 -7.44 10.76 -37.12
C SER A 174 -6.36 11.11 -38.15
N ASP A 175 -6.61 10.81 -39.42
CA ASP A 175 -5.71 11.18 -40.53
C ASP A 175 -5.47 12.70 -40.58
N GLU A 176 -6.48 13.50 -40.21
CA GLU A 176 -6.35 14.95 -40.10
C GLU A 176 -5.31 15.35 -39.04
N PHE A 177 -5.34 14.72 -37.88
CA PHE A 177 -4.36 14.97 -36.82
C PHE A 177 -2.95 14.55 -37.25
N LEU A 178 -2.80 13.39 -37.90
CA LEU A 178 -1.51 12.91 -38.41
C LEU A 178 -0.91 13.91 -39.41
N LYS A 179 -1.73 14.38 -40.37
CA LYS A 179 -1.30 15.38 -41.35
C LYS A 179 -0.91 16.72 -40.69
N LYS A 180 -1.68 17.21 -39.73
CA LYS A 180 -1.35 18.44 -38.99
C LYS A 180 -0.05 18.30 -38.22
N THR A 181 0.18 17.15 -37.60
CA THR A 181 1.39 16.84 -36.85
C THR A 181 2.62 16.82 -37.76
N GLU A 182 2.53 16.19 -38.93
CA GLU A 182 3.59 16.18 -39.93
C GLU A 182 3.93 17.58 -40.43
N VAL A 183 2.91 18.37 -40.79
CA VAL A 183 3.08 19.77 -41.22
C VAL A 183 3.73 20.59 -40.11
N PHE A 184 3.27 20.45 -38.86
CA PHE A 184 3.84 21.15 -37.73
C PHE A 184 5.30 20.76 -37.51
N ALA A 185 5.63 19.47 -37.45
CA ALA A 185 7.00 19.01 -37.26
C ALA A 185 7.93 19.57 -38.35
N ASN A 186 7.54 19.46 -39.61
CA ASN A 186 8.32 19.94 -40.75
C ASN A 186 8.45 21.48 -40.82
N SER A 187 7.56 22.23 -40.16
CA SER A 187 7.63 23.69 -40.10
C SER A 187 8.69 24.25 -39.14
N LEU A 188 9.18 23.43 -38.20
CA LEU A 188 10.14 23.87 -37.18
C LEU A 188 11.58 23.64 -37.65
N PHE A 189 12.54 24.44 -37.17
CA PHE A 189 13.98 24.20 -37.35
C PHE A 189 14.58 23.47 -36.14
N GLU A 190 15.83 23.02 -36.24
CA GLU A 190 16.50 22.24 -35.18
C GLU A 190 16.59 23.00 -33.84
N ASP A 191 16.85 24.31 -33.88
CA ASP A 191 17.01 25.16 -32.68
C ASP A 191 15.69 25.59 -32.03
N PHE A 192 14.54 25.05 -32.46
CA PHE A 192 13.26 25.43 -31.84
C PHE A 192 13.17 24.93 -30.40
N THR A 193 12.63 25.79 -29.54
CA THR A 193 12.17 25.43 -28.20
C THR A 193 10.66 25.28 -28.23
N ILE A 194 10.19 24.08 -27.90
CA ILE A 194 8.77 23.75 -27.90
C ILE A 194 8.28 23.82 -26.45
N THR A 195 7.34 24.71 -26.17
CA THR A 195 6.63 24.70 -24.88
C THR A 195 5.40 23.82 -24.99
N VAL A 196 5.34 22.77 -24.17
CA VAL A 196 4.14 21.93 -24.03
C VAL A 196 3.29 22.52 -22.91
N LEU A 197 2.11 23.02 -23.28
CA LEU A 197 1.12 23.53 -22.35
C LEU A 197 0.13 22.43 -21.99
N TYR A 198 -0.18 22.29 -20.70
CA TYR A 198 -1.11 21.26 -20.22
C TYR A 198 -1.91 21.73 -18.99
N ALA A 199 -2.90 20.93 -18.61
CA ALA A 199 -3.54 20.97 -17.29
C ALA A 199 -4.10 19.58 -16.97
N GLY A 200 -4.53 19.37 -15.72
CA GLY A 200 -5.33 18.21 -15.30
C GLY A 200 -4.91 16.88 -15.93
N TRP A 201 -5.87 16.22 -16.59
CA TRP A 201 -5.71 14.91 -17.24
C TRP A 201 -4.80 14.92 -18.47
N GLY A 202 -4.39 16.10 -18.98
CA GLY A 202 -3.36 16.22 -20.01
C GLY A 202 -1.93 16.11 -19.48
N LYS A 203 -1.70 16.28 -18.16
CA LYS A 203 -0.35 16.25 -17.56
C LYS A 203 0.44 14.96 -17.86
N PRO A 204 -0.13 13.74 -17.74
CA PRO A 204 0.61 12.52 -18.02
C PRO A 204 1.17 12.46 -19.46
N ALA A 205 0.40 12.92 -20.44
CA ALA A 205 0.85 13.01 -21.83
C ALA A 205 1.93 14.08 -22.03
N ALA A 206 1.84 15.22 -21.33
CA ALA A 206 2.88 16.25 -21.37
C ALA A 206 4.24 15.73 -20.89
N ILE A 207 4.23 15.01 -19.77
CA ILE A 207 5.43 14.38 -19.19
C ILE A 207 5.99 13.30 -20.13
N ASP A 208 5.12 12.56 -20.80
CA ASP A 208 5.54 11.57 -21.80
C ASP A 208 6.21 12.21 -23.03
N ILE A 209 5.65 13.32 -23.55
CA ILE A 209 6.25 14.08 -24.66
C ILE A 209 7.65 14.56 -24.26
N GLU A 210 7.79 15.21 -23.11
CA GLU A 210 9.08 15.70 -22.63
C GLU A 210 10.10 14.56 -22.53
N SER A 211 9.75 13.48 -21.82
CA SER A 211 10.63 12.32 -21.64
C SER A 211 11.06 11.75 -22.99
N LYS A 212 10.14 11.52 -23.94
CA LYS A 212 10.48 10.92 -25.24
C LYS A 212 11.33 11.83 -26.13
N PHE A 213 11.04 13.13 -26.16
CA PHE A 213 11.84 14.08 -26.93
C PHE A 213 13.25 14.18 -26.36
N SER A 214 13.38 14.27 -25.03
CA SER A 214 14.67 14.33 -24.34
C SER A 214 15.47 13.03 -24.49
N GLU A 215 14.83 11.87 -24.32
CA GLU A 215 15.48 10.55 -24.39
C GLU A 215 15.93 10.17 -25.80
N ALA A 216 15.17 10.52 -26.84
CA ALA A 216 15.54 10.26 -28.23
C ALA A 216 16.31 11.41 -28.91
N GLY A 217 16.48 12.55 -28.24
CA GLY A 217 17.20 13.71 -28.78
C GLY A 217 16.46 14.40 -29.93
N LEU A 218 15.13 14.51 -29.86
CA LEU A 218 14.29 15.02 -30.94
C LEU A 218 14.09 16.54 -30.92
N GLY A 219 14.30 17.20 -29.78
CA GLY A 219 14.15 18.64 -29.66
C GLY A 219 14.07 19.13 -28.21
N ASN A 220 14.11 20.45 -28.05
CA ASN A 220 14.10 21.11 -26.74
C ASN A 220 12.65 21.29 -26.24
N ILE A 221 12.25 20.55 -25.21
CA ILE A 221 10.92 20.66 -24.61
C ILE A 221 10.97 21.45 -23.29
N LEU A 222 10.03 22.38 -23.13
CA LEU A 222 9.72 23.02 -21.85
C LEU A 222 8.29 22.71 -21.46
N LEU A 223 8.08 22.33 -20.19
CA LEU A 223 6.76 22.05 -19.65
C LEU A 223 6.22 23.24 -18.85
N ALA A 224 4.94 23.55 -19.04
CA ALA A 224 4.21 24.48 -18.19
C ALA A 224 2.73 24.14 -18.13
N ASP A 225 2.12 24.19 -16.95
CA ASP A 225 0.67 24.27 -16.92
C ASP A 225 0.19 25.63 -17.46
N TYR A 226 -1.04 25.69 -17.96
CA TYR A 226 -1.60 26.89 -18.59
C TYR A 226 -1.51 28.15 -17.70
N ARG A 227 -1.58 28.04 -16.37
CA ARG A 227 -1.52 29.20 -15.47
C ARG A 227 -0.09 29.59 -15.16
N ASN A 228 0.77 28.62 -14.85
CA ASN A 228 2.20 28.85 -14.60
C ASN A 228 2.95 29.33 -15.84
N PHE A 229 2.39 29.14 -17.04
CA PHE A 229 2.86 29.78 -18.26
C PHE A 229 2.74 31.32 -18.20
N GLY A 230 1.62 31.82 -17.66
CA GLY A 230 1.40 33.25 -17.43
C GLY A 230 2.35 33.85 -16.41
N HIS A 231 2.93 33.05 -15.52
CA HIS A 231 3.90 33.48 -14.51
C HIS A 231 5.33 33.56 -15.08
N GLY A 232 5.50 34.38 -16.14
CA GLY A 232 6.79 34.78 -16.70
C GLY A 232 7.35 33.91 -17.83
N ARG A 233 6.87 32.66 -18.00
CA ARG A 233 7.36 31.78 -19.09
C ARG A 233 6.99 32.31 -20.47
N HIS A 234 5.87 33.02 -20.60
CA HIS A 234 5.49 33.72 -21.83
C HIS A 234 6.56 34.72 -22.32
N ASN A 235 7.40 35.28 -21.43
CA ASN A 235 8.46 36.21 -21.82
C ASN A 235 9.52 35.54 -22.72
N TRP A 236 9.66 34.21 -22.67
CA TRP A 236 10.50 33.47 -23.62
C TRP A 236 10.06 33.73 -25.06
N PHE A 237 8.76 33.79 -25.32
CA PHE A 237 8.19 34.00 -26.65
C PHE A 237 8.37 35.44 -27.13
N ASP A 238 8.52 36.42 -26.24
CA ASP A 238 8.92 37.78 -26.61
C ASP A 238 10.39 37.83 -27.07
N LYS A 239 11.29 37.18 -26.30
CA LYS A 239 12.75 37.22 -26.57
C LYS A 239 13.21 36.27 -27.67
N LYS A 240 12.50 35.16 -27.87
CA LYS A 240 12.89 34.04 -28.76
C LYS A 240 11.79 33.66 -29.74
N LYS A 241 10.93 34.61 -30.11
CA LYS A 241 9.76 34.42 -30.98
C LYS A 241 10.01 33.51 -32.20
N LYS A 242 11.09 33.77 -32.95
CA LYS A 242 11.43 33.05 -34.20
C LYS A 242 11.89 31.59 -34.00
N GLN A 243 12.16 31.18 -32.76
CA GLN A 243 12.65 29.87 -32.38
C GLN A 243 11.74 29.21 -31.33
N SER A 244 10.47 29.62 -31.27
CA SER A 244 9.53 29.13 -30.26
C SER A 244 8.31 28.52 -30.93
N ALA A 245 7.86 27.38 -30.42
CA ALA A 245 6.61 26.74 -30.82
C ALA A 245 5.86 26.21 -29.60
N ILE A 246 4.59 25.86 -29.80
CA ILE A 246 3.73 25.34 -28.74
C ILE A 246 3.10 24.03 -29.17
N ILE A 247 3.08 23.08 -28.23
CA ILE A 247 2.17 21.95 -28.25
C ILE A 247 1.15 22.19 -27.13
N ALA A 248 -0.10 22.45 -27.49
CA ALA A 248 -1.19 22.67 -26.55
C ALA A 248 -1.94 21.36 -26.33
N ILE A 249 -1.83 20.77 -25.14
CA ILE A 249 -2.59 19.60 -24.73
C ILE A 249 -3.92 20.05 -24.15
N VAL A 250 -5.02 19.62 -24.76
CA VAL A 250 -6.36 20.13 -24.45
C VAL A 250 -7.34 18.99 -24.17
N THR A 251 -7.88 18.95 -22.96
CA THR A 251 -9.08 18.18 -22.60
C THR A 251 -10.31 19.09 -22.52
N PRO A 252 -11.53 18.52 -22.45
CA PRO A 252 -12.76 19.30 -22.33
C PRO A 252 -12.77 20.27 -21.13
N ASP A 253 -12.09 19.94 -20.03
CA ASP A 253 -12.11 20.73 -18.79
C ASP A 253 -11.38 22.09 -18.94
N GLU A 254 -10.34 22.14 -19.76
CA GLU A 254 -9.49 23.32 -19.97
C GLU A 254 -9.59 23.96 -21.36
N GLU A 255 -10.49 23.50 -22.23
CA GLU A 255 -10.67 24.01 -23.60
C GLU A 255 -10.75 25.54 -23.64
N GLU A 256 -11.58 26.15 -22.80
CA GLU A 256 -11.75 27.61 -22.75
C GLU A 256 -10.51 28.33 -22.22
N LEU A 257 -9.79 27.74 -21.25
CA LEU A 257 -8.54 28.29 -20.75
C LEU A 257 -7.43 28.22 -21.80
N ALA A 258 -7.35 27.10 -22.53
CA ALA A 258 -6.41 26.89 -23.61
C ALA A 258 -6.65 27.92 -24.73
N LYS A 259 -7.89 28.06 -25.21
CA LYS A 259 -8.26 29.07 -26.21
C LYS A 259 -7.86 30.48 -25.80
N LYS A 260 -8.25 30.91 -24.59
CA LYS A 260 -7.91 32.23 -24.07
C LYS A 260 -6.40 32.44 -23.99
N THR A 261 -5.67 31.45 -23.49
CA THR A 261 -4.20 31.53 -23.36
C THR A 261 -3.51 31.65 -24.72
N ILE A 262 -3.87 30.79 -25.68
CA ILE A 262 -3.26 30.80 -27.02
C ILE A 262 -3.65 32.06 -27.79
N SER A 263 -4.88 32.57 -27.64
CA SER A 263 -5.33 33.80 -28.32
C SER A 263 -4.55 35.06 -27.93
N LEU A 264 -3.88 35.04 -26.77
CA LEU A 264 -3.03 36.14 -26.30
C LEU A 264 -1.61 36.09 -26.86
N LEU A 265 -1.23 35.01 -27.53
CA LEU A 265 0.10 34.84 -28.09
C LEU A 265 0.19 35.41 -29.51
N PRO A 266 1.38 35.88 -29.93
CA PRO A 266 1.61 36.27 -31.31
C PRO A 266 1.22 35.16 -32.30
N GLN A 267 0.45 35.51 -33.34
CA GLN A 267 -0.11 34.56 -34.31
C GLN A 267 0.96 33.81 -35.13
N GLU A 268 2.17 34.35 -35.21
CA GLU A 268 3.27 33.76 -35.96
C GLU A 268 3.96 32.61 -35.20
N ILE A 269 3.64 32.40 -33.92
CA ILE A 269 4.15 31.25 -33.16
C ILE A 269 3.43 29.99 -33.64
N PRO A 270 4.14 28.98 -34.14
CA PRO A 270 3.51 27.71 -34.52
C PRO A 270 2.87 27.03 -33.30
N VAL A 271 1.63 26.58 -33.47
CA VAL A 271 0.88 25.86 -32.42
C VAL A 271 0.33 24.56 -32.98
N LEU A 272 0.66 23.43 -32.34
CA LEU A 272 -0.01 22.16 -32.53
C LEU A 272 -0.99 21.93 -31.37
N PHE A 273 -2.24 21.65 -31.69
CA PHE A 273 -3.23 21.23 -30.69
C PHE A 273 -3.29 19.70 -30.67
N VAL A 274 -2.99 19.12 -29.51
CA VAL A 274 -3.21 17.71 -29.20
C VAL A 274 -4.43 17.66 -28.29
N ARG A 275 -5.58 17.26 -28.84
CA ARG A 275 -6.88 17.46 -28.20
C ARG A 275 -7.68 16.17 -28.14
N THR A 276 -8.51 16.05 -27.11
CA THR A 276 -9.38 14.89 -26.93
C THR A 276 -10.79 15.34 -26.56
N GLU A 277 -11.78 14.57 -27.01
CA GLU A 277 -13.17 14.69 -26.57
C GLU A 277 -13.46 13.78 -25.36
N GLN A 278 -12.49 12.93 -24.99
CA GLN A 278 -12.59 12.09 -23.81
C GLN A 278 -12.44 12.92 -22.53
N SER A 279 -13.00 12.41 -21.43
CA SER A 279 -12.86 12.98 -20.10
C SER A 279 -12.10 12.06 -19.16
N THR A 280 -11.60 12.61 -18.06
CA THR A 280 -10.92 11.87 -16.99
C THR A 280 -9.74 11.03 -17.49
N SER A 281 -9.59 9.80 -17.00
CA SER A 281 -8.49 8.91 -17.36
C SER A 281 -8.44 8.52 -18.85
N ASN A 282 -9.58 8.47 -19.54
CA ASN A 282 -9.60 8.26 -20.99
C ASN A 282 -8.95 9.40 -21.75
N ALA A 283 -9.11 10.64 -21.27
CA ALA A 283 -8.44 11.79 -21.84
C ALA A 283 -6.93 11.60 -21.82
N SER A 284 -6.38 11.14 -20.68
CA SER A 284 -4.94 10.84 -20.57
C SER A 284 -4.49 9.75 -21.54
N LEU A 285 -5.28 8.67 -21.71
CA LEU A 285 -4.92 7.58 -22.63
C LEU A 285 -4.98 8.02 -24.10
N ASP A 286 -6.02 8.74 -24.49
CA ASP A 286 -6.16 9.22 -25.88
C ASP A 286 -5.05 10.23 -26.23
N LEU A 287 -4.78 11.18 -25.33
CA LEU A 287 -3.69 12.15 -25.50
C LEU A 287 -2.31 11.49 -25.51
N LEU A 288 -2.10 10.42 -24.74
CA LEU A 288 -0.88 9.61 -24.79
C LEU A 288 -0.72 8.89 -26.13
N VAL A 289 -1.80 8.34 -26.69
CA VAL A 289 -1.73 7.72 -28.02
C VAL A 289 -1.35 8.78 -29.06
N GLN A 290 -1.99 9.95 -29.03
CA GLN A 290 -1.67 11.06 -29.93
C GLN A 290 -0.21 11.53 -29.74
N SER A 291 0.31 11.58 -28.51
CA SER A 291 1.71 11.98 -28.23
C SER A 291 2.71 11.07 -28.92
N PHE A 292 2.43 9.77 -29.03
CA PHE A 292 3.31 8.83 -29.73
C PHE A 292 3.45 9.20 -31.21
N TYR A 293 2.37 9.60 -31.87
CA TYR A 293 2.43 10.01 -33.28
C TYR A 293 3.10 11.38 -33.47
N VAL A 294 3.02 12.28 -32.47
CA VAL A 294 3.87 13.48 -32.44
C VAL A 294 5.35 13.10 -32.40
N VAL A 295 5.73 12.18 -31.51
CA VAL A 295 7.11 11.68 -31.38
C VAL A 295 7.58 11.00 -32.67
N GLU A 296 6.74 10.17 -33.30
CA GLU A 296 7.07 9.52 -34.58
C GLU A 296 7.33 10.56 -35.68
N SER A 297 6.48 11.59 -35.79
CA SER A 297 6.65 12.63 -36.80
C SER A 297 7.93 13.42 -36.63
N PHE A 298 8.31 13.76 -35.39
CA PHE A 298 9.59 14.43 -35.12
C PHE A 298 10.78 13.50 -35.33
N GLY A 299 10.66 12.21 -34.99
CA GLY A 299 11.66 11.20 -35.31
C GLY A 299 11.95 11.11 -36.81
N ASN A 300 10.90 11.03 -37.63
CA ASN A 300 11.01 11.00 -39.09
C ASN A 300 11.70 12.26 -39.63
N LYS A 301 11.29 13.44 -39.14
CA LYS A 301 11.90 14.72 -39.52
C LYS A 301 13.40 14.78 -39.17
N CYS A 302 13.77 14.33 -37.97
CA CYS A 302 15.17 14.33 -37.51
C CYS A 302 15.99 13.19 -38.12
N GLY A 303 15.37 12.24 -38.83
CA GLY A 303 16.04 11.01 -39.29
C GLY A 303 16.43 10.07 -38.15
N ILE A 304 15.76 10.17 -37.00
CA ILE A 304 16.01 9.39 -35.79
C ILE A 304 14.81 8.47 -35.54
N ASP A 305 15.01 7.15 -35.54
CA ASP A 305 13.97 6.22 -35.07
C ASP A 305 13.86 6.31 -33.54
N PRO A 306 12.75 6.80 -32.98
CA PRO A 306 12.63 6.97 -31.52
C PRO A 306 12.72 5.64 -30.76
N GLY A 307 12.42 4.50 -31.39
CA GLY A 307 12.59 3.18 -30.79
C GLY A 307 14.05 2.70 -30.77
N ARG A 308 14.93 3.39 -31.51
CA ARG A 308 16.35 3.08 -31.73
C ARG A 308 17.20 4.36 -31.92
N PRO A 309 17.20 5.32 -30.98
CA PRO A 309 17.83 6.62 -31.22
C PRO A 309 19.37 6.59 -31.27
N GLY A 310 19.97 5.45 -30.91
CA GLY A 310 21.41 5.32 -30.71
C GLY A 310 21.79 5.79 -29.31
N VAL A 311 22.42 4.90 -28.53
CA VAL A 311 22.85 5.23 -27.16
C VAL A 311 24.37 5.19 -27.12
N PRO A 312 25.04 6.33 -26.88
CA PRO A 312 26.49 6.36 -26.77
C PRO A 312 26.97 5.63 -25.50
N ASP A 313 28.25 5.25 -25.49
CA ASP A 313 28.84 4.49 -24.39
C ASP A 313 28.70 5.19 -23.03
N TYR A 314 28.84 6.52 -22.99
CA TYR A 314 28.67 7.27 -21.74
C TYR A 314 27.23 7.18 -21.22
N GLY A 315 26.22 7.16 -22.09
CA GLY A 315 24.82 6.98 -21.69
C GLY A 315 24.57 5.61 -21.06
N SER A 316 25.14 4.56 -21.65
CA SER A 316 25.10 3.21 -21.06
C SER A 316 25.83 3.10 -19.71
N LYS A 317 26.92 3.85 -19.53
CA LYS A 317 27.66 3.93 -18.26
C LYS A 317 26.85 4.69 -17.20
N LEU A 318 26.23 5.82 -17.57
CA LEU A 318 25.34 6.59 -16.68
C LEU A 318 24.16 5.76 -16.21
N TYR A 319 23.47 5.04 -17.11
CA TYR A 319 22.34 4.18 -16.76
C TYR A 319 22.72 3.04 -15.79
N LYS A 320 24.00 2.62 -15.75
CA LYS A 320 24.49 1.56 -14.85
C LYS A 320 25.20 2.11 -13.61
N LEU A 321 25.22 3.44 -13.43
CA LEU A 321 25.94 4.09 -12.34
C LEU A 321 25.28 3.76 -11.00
N LYS A 322 25.99 3.02 -10.14
CA LYS A 322 25.50 2.69 -8.80
C LYS A 322 25.83 3.80 -7.82
N TYR A 323 24.81 4.37 -7.17
CA TYR A 323 24.97 5.43 -6.18
C TYR A 323 24.51 5.04 -4.77
N SER A 324 24.05 3.81 -4.56
CA SER A 324 23.50 3.36 -3.26
C SER A 324 24.48 3.51 -2.08
N LYS A 325 25.79 3.39 -2.33
CA LYS A 325 26.84 3.60 -1.32
C LYS A 325 26.85 5.02 -0.74
N LEU A 326 26.39 6.03 -1.48
CA LEU A 326 26.35 7.43 -1.03
C LEU A 326 25.25 7.68 0.01
N TYR A 327 24.26 6.77 0.09
CA TYR A 327 23.08 6.92 0.95
C TYR A 327 23.08 5.97 2.14
N GLN A 328 24.22 5.33 2.44
CA GLN A 328 24.39 4.50 3.64
C GLN A 328 24.32 5.37 4.89
N GLU A 329 23.38 5.06 5.78
CA GLU A 329 23.21 5.77 7.04
C GLU A 329 24.13 5.21 8.12
N LYS A 330 24.67 6.12 8.94
CA LYS A 330 25.36 5.73 10.17
C LYS A 330 24.32 5.17 11.13
N LYS A 331 24.39 3.87 11.39
CA LYS A 331 23.66 3.22 12.47
C LYS A 331 24.23 3.78 13.77
N GLN A 332 23.45 4.57 14.52
CA GLN A 332 23.86 5.25 15.76
C GLN A 332 24.18 4.24 16.89
N GLY A 333 25.11 3.32 16.67
CA GLY A 333 25.41 2.20 17.57
C GLY A 333 24.27 1.18 17.73
N LEU A 334 23.25 1.19 16.87
CA LEU A 334 22.10 0.28 16.88
C LEU A 334 22.27 -0.82 15.82
N THR A 335 21.82 -2.03 16.14
CA THR A 335 21.59 -3.09 15.14
C THR A 335 20.33 -2.78 14.32
N ASP A 336 20.19 -3.39 13.14
CA ASP A 336 18.99 -3.19 12.30
C ASP A 336 17.71 -3.63 13.03
N LYS A 337 17.76 -4.73 13.78
CA LYS A 337 16.61 -5.19 14.59
C LYS A 337 16.22 -4.17 15.67
N GLU A 338 17.19 -3.60 16.38
CA GLU A 338 16.92 -2.58 17.40
C GLU A 338 16.38 -1.30 16.78
N LEU A 339 16.97 -0.86 15.67
CA LEU A 339 16.51 0.32 14.94
C LEU A 339 15.04 0.16 14.52
N HIS A 340 14.68 -0.97 13.93
CA HIS A 340 13.29 -1.20 13.54
C HIS A 340 12.35 -1.28 14.74
N ALA A 341 12.70 -2.06 15.78
CA ALA A 341 11.88 -2.20 16.97
C ALA A 341 11.65 -0.85 17.69
N ILE A 342 12.67 0.00 17.78
CA ILE A 342 12.55 1.36 18.33
C ILE A 342 11.71 2.23 17.40
N SER A 343 11.96 2.20 16.09
CA SER A 343 11.18 3.00 15.12
C SER A 343 9.70 2.64 15.11
N ARG A 344 9.34 1.38 15.41
CA ARG A 344 7.95 0.95 15.65
C ARG A 344 7.30 1.68 16.82
N LYS A 345 8.04 1.89 17.90
CA LYS A 345 7.53 2.57 19.11
C LYS A 345 7.33 4.07 18.93
N ILE A 346 8.26 4.74 18.24
CA ILE A 346 8.33 6.22 18.26
C ILE A 346 8.21 6.87 16.88
N GLY A 347 8.23 6.10 15.80
CA GLY A 347 8.35 6.61 14.45
C GLY A 347 9.78 6.99 14.09
N ASN A 348 9.98 8.22 13.63
CA ASN A 348 11.26 8.65 13.06
C ASN A 348 12.34 8.89 14.13
N ILE A 349 13.29 7.96 14.24
CA ILE A 349 14.45 8.03 15.16
C ILE A 349 15.31 9.27 14.90
N SER A 350 15.38 9.78 13.68
CA SER A 350 16.21 10.96 13.36
C SER A 350 15.74 12.24 14.05
N SER A 351 14.54 12.23 14.66
CA SER A 351 14.02 13.34 15.46
C SER A 351 14.50 13.31 16.92
N LEU A 352 15.15 12.23 17.37
CA LEU A 352 15.62 12.08 18.74
C LEU A 352 17.01 12.67 18.97
N THR A 353 17.24 13.12 20.20
CA THR A 353 18.59 13.40 20.72
C THR A 353 19.35 12.10 21.02
N ASP A 354 20.69 12.14 20.99
CA ASP A 354 21.54 10.98 21.33
C ASP A 354 21.20 10.37 22.69
N LYS A 355 20.86 11.21 23.69
CA LYS A 355 20.43 10.76 25.02
C LYS A 355 19.12 9.97 24.98
N GLN A 356 18.16 10.39 24.15
CA GLN A 356 16.91 9.67 23.97
C GLN A 356 17.13 8.35 23.22
N VAL A 357 18.01 8.34 22.22
CA VAL A 357 18.38 7.11 21.49
C VAL A 357 18.98 6.07 22.45
N GLU A 358 19.92 6.47 23.31
CA GLU A 358 20.51 5.58 24.32
C GLU A 358 19.47 5.09 25.35
N LEU A 359 18.51 5.95 25.75
CA LEU A 359 17.42 5.55 26.64
C LEU A 359 16.53 4.47 25.99
N TRP A 360 16.12 4.68 24.74
CA TRP A 360 15.29 3.71 23.99
C TRP A 360 16.03 2.40 23.71
N LYS A 361 17.34 2.48 23.44
CA LYS A 361 18.21 1.31 23.36
C LYS A 361 18.23 0.54 24.68
N GLY A 362 18.31 1.24 25.80
CA GLY A 362 18.19 0.67 27.15
C GLY A 362 16.88 -0.10 27.34
N TYR A 363 15.73 0.52 27.04
CA TYR A 363 14.43 -0.14 27.15
C TYR A 363 14.30 -1.36 26.24
N CYS A 364 14.71 -1.23 24.98
CA CYS A 364 14.72 -2.31 23.99
C CYS A 364 15.53 -3.52 24.49
N SER A 365 16.75 -3.29 24.96
CA SER A 365 17.64 -4.34 25.48
C SER A 365 17.13 -4.98 26.76
N GLN A 366 16.62 -4.18 27.71
CA GLN A 366 16.02 -4.67 28.96
C GLN A 366 14.81 -5.56 28.68
N TYR A 367 13.91 -5.13 27.79
CA TYR A 367 12.71 -5.88 27.46
C TYR A 367 13.04 -7.19 26.73
N LYS A 368 13.97 -7.15 25.77
CA LYS A 368 14.49 -8.34 25.10
C LYS A 368 15.12 -9.33 26.09
N THR A 369 15.90 -8.83 27.04
CA THR A 369 16.52 -9.65 28.11
C THR A 369 15.45 -10.27 29.01
N LYS A 370 14.41 -9.52 29.37
CA LYS A 370 13.28 -9.99 30.17
C LYS A 370 12.59 -11.17 29.48
N LEU A 371 12.24 -11.04 28.19
CA LEU A 371 11.60 -12.12 27.43
C LEU A 371 12.49 -13.36 27.30
N THR A 372 13.76 -13.18 26.96
CA THR A 372 14.69 -14.30 26.72
C THR A 372 15.06 -15.09 27.98
N LYS A 373 15.04 -14.45 29.15
CA LYS A 373 15.32 -15.11 30.45
C LYS A 373 14.09 -15.74 31.10
N THR A 374 12.90 -15.45 30.60
CA THR A 374 11.65 -15.94 31.19
C THR A 374 11.29 -17.31 30.59
N SER A 375 10.87 -18.23 31.46
CA SER A 375 10.24 -19.49 31.04
C SER A 375 8.73 -19.33 31.05
N PHE A 376 8.09 -19.78 29.97
CA PHE A 376 6.67 -19.62 29.72
C PHE A 376 5.96 -20.96 29.72
N LYS A 377 4.77 -21.00 30.32
CA LYS A 377 3.90 -22.18 30.33
C LYS A 377 3.00 -22.27 29.11
N GLY A 378 2.77 -21.15 28.43
CA GLY A 378 1.87 -21.11 27.30
C GLY A 378 1.95 -19.83 26.49
N VAL A 379 1.24 -19.86 25.37
CA VAL A 379 1.04 -18.71 24.48
C VAL A 379 -0.42 -18.31 24.51
N ILE A 380 -0.66 -16.99 24.57
CA ILE A 380 -1.98 -16.39 24.47
C ILE A 380 -1.96 -15.54 23.21
N LEU A 381 -2.83 -15.84 22.29
CA LEU A 381 -2.76 -15.33 20.92
C LEU A 381 -4.08 -14.63 20.59
N ASP A 382 -4.00 -13.48 19.93
CA ASP A 382 -5.11 -13.06 19.10
C ASP A 382 -5.26 -14.00 17.88
N TYR A 383 -6.43 -13.98 17.25
CA TYR A 383 -6.73 -14.78 16.07
C TYR A 383 -6.50 -14.05 14.74
N ASP A 384 -7.17 -12.91 14.54
CA ASP A 384 -7.29 -12.23 13.24
C ASP A 384 -6.13 -11.28 13.03
N GLY A 385 -5.36 -11.44 11.94
CA GLY A 385 -4.11 -10.68 11.75
C GLY A 385 -2.92 -11.24 12.53
N THR A 386 -3.15 -12.10 13.52
CA THR A 386 -2.09 -12.75 14.30
C THR A 386 -1.78 -14.16 13.83
N ILE A 387 -2.74 -15.08 13.83
CA ILE A 387 -2.54 -16.46 13.33
C ILE A 387 -3.33 -16.77 12.05
N CYS A 388 -4.32 -15.95 11.72
CA CYS A 388 -5.14 -16.06 10.52
C CYS A 388 -5.09 -14.73 9.76
N SER A 389 -4.57 -14.73 8.53
CA SER A 389 -4.54 -13.50 7.72
C SER A 389 -5.95 -13.11 7.26
N SER A 390 -6.12 -11.86 6.82
CA SER A 390 -7.39 -11.39 6.25
C SER A 390 -7.78 -12.16 4.99
N GLU A 391 -6.81 -12.58 4.18
CA GLU A 391 -7.01 -13.37 2.95
C GLU A 391 -7.47 -14.79 3.28
N GLU A 392 -7.01 -15.35 4.40
CA GLU A 392 -7.34 -16.70 4.87
C GLU A 392 -8.56 -16.73 5.81
N ARG A 393 -9.25 -15.59 6.01
CA ARG A 393 -10.38 -15.44 6.94
C ARG A 393 -11.46 -16.53 6.80
N PHE A 394 -11.63 -17.07 5.59
CA PHE A 394 -12.61 -18.11 5.25
C PHE A 394 -12.01 -19.52 5.11
N SER A 395 -10.70 -19.66 4.91
CA SER A 395 -10.01 -20.94 4.77
C SER A 395 -9.34 -21.43 6.06
N GLY A 396 -9.22 -20.55 7.07
CA GLY A 396 -8.53 -20.83 8.31
C GLY A 396 -7.01 -20.62 8.23
N PRO A 397 -6.28 -20.70 9.37
CA PRO A 397 -4.84 -20.48 9.43
C PRO A 397 -4.07 -21.40 8.49
N ARG A 398 -2.98 -20.93 7.88
CA ARG A 398 -2.08 -21.79 7.08
C ARG A 398 -1.46 -22.94 7.87
N LYS A 399 -1.05 -23.98 7.13
CA LYS A 399 -0.58 -25.25 7.68
C LYS A 399 0.59 -25.13 8.65
N ASP A 400 1.55 -24.25 8.40
CA ASP A 400 2.71 -24.07 9.30
C ASP A 400 2.31 -23.53 10.69
N ILE A 401 1.33 -22.62 10.76
CA ILE A 401 0.71 -22.16 12.00
C ILE A 401 -0.02 -23.31 12.68
N GLN A 402 -0.84 -24.06 11.93
CA GLN A 402 -1.56 -25.23 12.46
C GLN A 402 -0.60 -26.25 13.09
N ASP A 403 0.50 -26.57 12.38
CA ASP A 403 1.53 -27.51 12.81
C ASP A 403 2.24 -27.01 14.09
N LYS A 404 2.51 -25.70 14.20
CA LYS A 404 3.09 -25.09 15.41
C LYS A 404 2.15 -25.16 16.60
N LEU A 405 0.87 -24.85 16.43
CA LEU A 405 -0.13 -24.92 17.50
C LEU A 405 -0.27 -26.35 18.04
N ASN A 406 -0.36 -27.36 17.16
CA ASN A 406 -0.37 -28.76 17.58
C ASN A 406 0.93 -29.18 18.27
N THR A 407 2.10 -28.69 17.80
CA THR A 407 3.39 -28.95 18.44
C THR A 407 3.43 -28.41 19.87
N PHE A 408 2.90 -27.21 20.11
CA PHE A 408 2.82 -26.62 21.45
C PHE A 408 1.91 -27.43 22.38
N LEU A 409 0.73 -27.82 21.89
CA LEU A 409 -0.23 -28.63 22.64
C LEU A 409 0.33 -30.02 22.99
N ARG A 410 0.98 -30.69 22.03
CA ARG A 410 1.63 -31.99 22.23
C ARG A 410 2.73 -31.94 23.28
N ALA A 411 3.47 -30.82 23.33
CA ALA A 411 4.49 -30.61 24.34
C ALA A 411 3.94 -30.24 25.74
N GLY A 412 2.62 -30.16 25.91
CA GLY A 412 1.97 -29.83 27.18
C GLY A 412 2.03 -28.34 27.54
N LEU A 413 2.19 -27.47 26.55
CA LEU A 413 2.02 -26.03 26.71
C LEU A 413 0.55 -25.65 26.67
N MET A 414 0.18 -24.63 27.43
CA MET A 414 -1.14 -24.00 27.32
C MET A 414 -1.19 -23.16 26.04
N VAL A 415 -2.24 -23.34 25.25
CA VAL A 415 -2.51 -22.47 24.09
C VAL A 415 -3.89 -21.86 24.32
N ALA A 416 -3.94 -20.53 24.37
CA ALA A 416 -5.19 -19.79 24.46
C ALA A 416 -5.35 -18.83 23.28
N LEU A 417 -6.55 -18.78 22.71
CA LEU A 417 -6.91 -17.84 21.65
C LEU A 417 -7.96 -16.87 22.17
N VAL A 418 -7.76 -15.57 22.01
CA VAL A 418 -8.75 -14.56 22.39
C VAL A 418 -9.11 -13.69 21.19
N THR A 419 -10.38 -13.73 20.79
CA THR A 419 -10.83 -13.17 19.51
C THR A 419 -12.17 -12.47 19.65
N GLY A 420 -12.45 -11.50 18.78
CA GLY A 420 -13.81 -10.95 18.61
C GLY A 420 -14.79 -11.95 17.98
N ARG A 421 -14.31 -13.10 17.47
CA ARG A 421 -15.14 -14.13 16.85
C ARG A 421 -15.94 -14.96 17.87
N GLY A 422 -17.01 -15.56 17.37
CA GLY A 422 -17.85 -16.52 18.08
C GLY A 422 -17.65 -17.95 17.61
N LYS A 423 -18.75 -18.70 17.43
CA LYS A 423 -18.73 -20.13 17.11
C LYS A 423 -17.86 -20.51 15.90
N SER A 424 -17.75 -19.63 14.90
CA SER A 424 -16.95 -19.90 13.69
C SER A 424 -15.49 -20.24 13.98
N VAL A 425 -14.86 -19.61 14.99
CA VAL A 425 -13.47 -19.92 15.35
C VAL A 425 -13.34 -21.32 15.94
N LYS A 426 -14.35 -21.78 16.71
CA LYS A 426 -14.37 -23.13 17.27
C LYS A 426 -14.40 -24.17 16.16
N ASP A 427 -15.32 -23.98 15.22
CA ASP A 427 -15.52 -24.91 14.10
C ASP A 427 -14.26 -24.97 13.22
N GLU A 428 -13.57 -23.84 13.03
CA GLU A 428 -12.30 -23.79 12.28
C GLU A 428 -11.16 -24.52 13.01
N LEU A 429 -10.95 -24.23 14.30
CA LEU A 429 -9.89 -24.85 15.09
C LEU A 429 -10.05 -26.38 15.17
N ARG A 430 -11.28 -26.89 15.27
CA ARG A 430 -11.56 -28.33 15.32
C ARG A 430 -11.19 -29.06 14.03
N LYS A 431 -11.01 -28.37 12.90
CA LYS A 431 -10.59 -29.00 11.63
C LYS A 431 -9.14 -29.46 11.65
N PHE A 432 -8.26 -28.79 12.41
CA PHE A 432 -6.83 -29.04 12.37
C PHE A 432 -6.18 -29.30 13.73
N ILE A 433 -6.79 -28.88 14.84
CA ILE A 433 -6.30 -29.26 16.17
C ILE A 433 -6.67 -30.70 16.46
N GLU A 434 -5.67 -31.51 16.80
CA GLU A 434 -5.86 -32.93 17.14
C GLU A 434 -6.88 -33.09 18.29
N LYS A 435 -7.81 -34.04 18.13
CA LYS A 435 -8.97 -34.19 19.04
C LYS A 435 -8.58 -34.40 20.51
N GLU A 436 -7.45 -35.05 20.76
CA GLU A 436 -6.91 -35.27 22.11
C GLU A 436 -6.47 -33.98 22.83
N TYR A 437 -6.33 -32.86 22.09
CA TYR A 437 -5.92 -31.57 22.66
C TYR A 437 -7.09 -30.57 22.78
N TRP A 438 -8.32 -30.95 22.42
CA TRP A 438 -9.48 -30.05 22.53
C TRP A 438 -9.77 -29.63 23.98
N ASN A 439 -9.42 -30.46 24.95
CA ASN A 439 -9.52 -30.13 26.38
C ASN A 439 -8.30 -29.36 26.92
N LYS A 440 -7.32 -29.02 26.08
CA LYS A 440 -6.10 -28.28 26.44
C LYS A 440 -6.02 -26.89 25.80
N LEU A 441 -6.77 -26.64 24.73
CA LEU A 441 -6.84 -25.34 24.08
C LEU A 441 -7.98 -24.51 24.67
N VAL A 442 -7.66 -23.29 25.09
CA VAL A 442 -8.62 -22.32 25.64
C VAL A 442 -9.05 -21.32 24.58
N ILE A 443 -10.33 -20.95 24.56
CA ILE A 443 -10.87 -19.89 23.70
C ILE A 443 -11.58 -18.84 24.54
N GLY A 444 -11.15 -17.59 24.38
CA GLY A 444 -11.86 -16.39 24.79
C GLY A 444 -12.66 -15.83 23.61
N TYR A 445 -13.95 -16.12 23.55
CA TYR A 445 -14.85 -15.59 22.54
C TYR A 445 -15.22 -14.14 22.83
N TYR A 446 -15.57 -13.40 21.78
CA TYR A 446 -16.10 -12.04 21.89
C TYR A 446 -15.26 -11.13 22.79
N ASN A 447 -13.97 -11.01 22.44
CA ASN A 447 -12.95 -10.24 23.17
C ASN A 447 -12.79 -10.66 24.65
N GLY A 448 -13.10 -11.92 24.97
CA GLY A 448 -12.94 -12.50 26.30
C GLY A 448 -14.18 -12.44 27.19
N SER A 449 -15.35 -12.02 26.67
CA SER A 449 -16.61 -12.01 27.44
C SER A 449 -17.05 -13.42 27.84
N GLN A 450 -16.76 -14.42 26.99
CA GLN A 450 -17.01 -15.83 27.28
C GLN A 450 -15.71 -16.62 27.11
N LYS A 451 -15.43 -17.54 28.03
CA LYS A 451 -14.18 -18.30 28.09
C LYS A 451 -14.49 -19.78 28.30
N GLY A 452 -13.86 -20.64 27.51
CA GLY A 452 -14.08 -22.08 27.58
C GLY A 452 -12.98 -22.88 26.89
N LEU A 453 -13.01 -24.19 27.07
CA LEU A 453 -12.14 -25.11 26.33
C LEU A 453 -12.68 -25.33 24.91
N LEU A 454 -11.81 -25.67 23.97
CA LEU A 454 -12.21 -26.04 22.60
C LEU A 454 -13.17 -27.24 22.58
N SER A 455 -13.11 -28.10 23.61
CA SER A 455 -14.03 -29.22 23.83
C SER A 455 -15.42 -28.83 24.33
N ASP A 456 -15.65 -27.58 24.75
CA ASP A 456 -16.95 -27.15 25.25
C ASP A 456 -17.96 -26.91 24.11
N ASP A 457 -19.01 -27.71 24.09
CA ASP A 457 -20.07 -27.60 23.08
C ASP A 457 -21.14 -26.55 23.44
N ASN A 458 -21.22 -26.12 24.70
CA ASN A 458 -22.19 -25.14 25.18
C ASN A 458 -21.76 -23.69 24.94
N LEU A 459 -20.47 -23.47 24.63
CA LEU A 459 -19.91 -22.16 24.32
C LEU A 459 -19.55 -22.00 22.82
N PRO A 460 -19.63 -20.79 22.26
CA PRO A 460 -20.18 -19.57 22.87
C PRO A 460 -21.71 -19.50 22.77
N VAL A 461 -22.35 -18.89 23.78
CA VAL A 461 -23.78 -18.59 23.80
C VAL A 461 -24.05 -17.34 22.95
N ARG A 462 -25.09 -17.39 22.09
CA ARG A 462 -25.47 -16.28 21.20
C ARG A 462 -26.43 -15.27 21.84
N SER A 463 -27.51 -15.73 22.48
CA SER A 463 -28.57 -14.85 23.01
C SER A 463 -28.26 -14.35 24.42
N SER A 464 -28.59 -13.08 24.66
CA SER A 464 -28.85 -12.54 25.99
C SER A 464 -30.33 -12.14 26.03
N ASP A 465 -31.13 -12.79 26.87
CA ASP A 465 -32.54 -12.43 27.09
C ASP A 465 -32.70 -11.18 27.98
N GLU A 466 -31.58 -10.55 28.37
CA GLU A 466 -31.54 -9.39 29.26
C GLU A 466 -31.50 -8.06 28.50
N GLU A 467 -32.12 -7.01 29.08
CA GLU A 467 -31.90 -5.61 28.70
C GLU A 467 -30.48 -5.18 29.10
N ASP A 468 -29.52 -5.47 28.22
CA ASP A 468 -28.13 -5.07 28.37
C ASP A 468 -27.85 -3.73 27.64
N VAL A 469 -26.87 -2.96 28.12
CA VAL A 469 -26.40 -1.70 27.52
C VAL A 469 -26.04 -1.87 26.04
N LEU A 470 -25.52 -3.03 25.66
CA LEU A 470 -25.18 -3.37 24.27
C LEU A 470 -26.42 -3.44 23.37
N LYS A 471 -27.56 -3.89 23.89
CA LYS A 471 -28.84 -3.90 23.16
C LYS A 471 -29.33 -2.47 22.92
N ASN A 472 -29.26 -1.62 23.95
CA ASN A 472 -29.62 -0.20 23.84
C ASN A 472 -28.76 0.54 22.80
N ILE A 473 -27.45 0.25 22.76
CA ILE A 473 -26.54 0.80 21.75
C ILE A 473 -26.90 0.27 20.36
N CYS A 474 -27.17 -1.03 20.22
CA CYS A 474 -27.57 -1.63 18.94
C CYS A 474 -28.84 -0.95 18.39
N ASP A 475 -29.86 -0.77 19.24
CA ASP A 475 -31.12 -0.14 18.85
C ASP A 475 -30.97 1.36 18.55
N PHE A 476 -30.09 2.04 19.29
CA PHE A 476 -29.71 3.43 19.02
C PHE A 476 -29.07 3.57 17.63
N LEU A 477 -28.02 2.78 17.34
CA LEU A 477 -27.29 2.85 16.07
C LEU A 477 -28.15 2.45 14.87
N LYS A 478 -29.08 1.50 15.02
CA LYS A 478 -30.05 1.13 13.97
C LYS A 478 -31.06 2.23 13.64
N LYS A 479 -31.39 3.09 14.61
CA LYS A 479 -32.35 4.20 14.44
C LYS A 479 -31.67 5.45 13.90
N GLU A 480 -30.36 5.56 14.03
CA GLU A 480 -29.62 6.74 13.63
C GLU A 480 -29.53 6.85 12.11
N MET A 481 -30.09 7.94 11.54
CA MET A 481 -30.16 8.12 10.09
C MET A 481 -28.78 8.21 9.44
N LEU A 482 -27.75 8.63 10.19
CA LEU A 482 -26.37 8.74 9.70
C LEU A 482 -25.80 7.40 9.21
N PHE A 483 -26.21 6.27 9.81
CA PHE A 483 -25.65 4.95 9.50
C PHE A 483 -26.57 4.07 8.64
N SER A 484 -27.65 4.65 8.09
CA SER A 484 -28.65 3.91 7.34
C SER A 484 -28.06 3.28 6.09
N GLY A 485 -27.95 1.94 6.08
CA GLY A 485 -27.40 1.18 4.96
C GLY A 485 -25.86 1.16 4.88
N THR A 486 -25.16 1.73 5.86
CA THR A 486 -23.68 1.75 5.90
C THR A 486 -23.10 0.87 7.01
N ILE A 487 -23.94 0.42 7.96
CA ILE A 487 -23.52 -0.48 9.03
C ILE A 487 -24.40 -1.71 9.13
N LYS A 488 -23.79 -2.80 9.60
CA LYS A 488 -24.45 -4.05 9.94
C LYS A 488 -24.10 -4.44 11.38
N PRO A 489 -24.97 -4.10 12.34
CA PRO A 489 -24.76 -4.41 13.75
C PRO A 489 -25.22 -5.84 14.09
N GLU A 490 -24.33 -6.62 14.69
CA GLU A 490 -24.57 -7.98 15.17
C GLU A 490 -24.39 -8.06 16.68
N LEU A 491 -25.51 -8.14 17.41
CA LEU A 491 -25.52 -8.30 18.86
C LEU A 491 -25.32 -9.77 19.27
N ARG A 492 -24.40 -10.00 20.21
CA ARG A 492 -24.08 -11.30 20.79
C ARG A 492 -23.94 -11.14 22.30
N LYS A 493 -24.08 -12.23 23.07
CA LYS A 493 -23.92 -12.17 24.53
C LYS A 493 -22.51 -11.66 24.91
N GLY A 494 -22.45 -10.43 25.40
CA GLY A 494 -21.24 -9.73 25.85
C GLY A 494 -20.48 -8.91 24.79
N GLN A 495 -20.97 -8.84 23.54
CA GLN A 495 -20.36 -8.02 22.48
C GLN A 495 -21.36 -7.61 21.40
N LEU A 496 -21.28 -6.36 20.96
CA LEU A 496 -21.92 -5.86 19.75
C LEU A 496 -20.84 -5.62 18.69
N THR A 497 -20.84 -6.41 17.62
CA THR A 497 -19.93 -6.19 16.47
C THR A 497 -20.64 -5.36 15.42
N ILE A 498 -19.92 -4.41 14.83
CA ILE A 498 -20.44 -3.55 13.77
C ILE A 498 -19.53 -3.70 12.56
N GLU A 499 -20.06 -4.30 11.51
CA GLU A 499 -19.42 -4.34 10.20
C GLU A 499 -19.84 -3.09 9.42
N ILE A 500 -18.88 -2.41 8.80
CA ILE A 500 -19.15 -1.25 7.93
C ILE A 500 -19.25 -1.78 6.49
N GLU A 501 -20.36 -1.48 5.83
CA GLU A 501 -20.69 -1.92 4.47
C GLU A 501 -20.87 -0.73 3.53
N GLY A 502 -20.77 -1.00 2.23
CA GLY A 502 -20.93 0.02 1.19
C GLY A 502 -19.64 0.76 0.81
N ASN A 503 -19.76 1.68 -0.14
CA ASN A 503 -18.65 2.49 -0.65
C ASN A 503 -18.54 3.79 0.15
N VAL A 504 -18.22 3.67 1.44
CA VAL A 504 -18.11 4.79 2.39
C VAL A 504 -16.67 4.98 2.85
N ASP A 505 -16.37 6.17 3.38
CA ASP A 505 -15.11 6.40 4.08
C ASP A 505 -15.17 5.71 5.45
N ILE A 506 -14.65 4.47 5.50
CA ILE A 506 -14.68 3.59 6.68
C ILE A 506 -14.10 4.30 7.91
N GLU A 507 -12.99 5.03 7.77
CA GLU A 507 -12.33 5.68 8.91
C GLU A 507 -13.17 6.84 9.46
N ASN A 508 -13.83 7.58 8.58
CA ASN A 508 -14.76 8.61 9.01
C ASN A 508 -16.00 8.03 9.71
N GLU A 509 -16.58 6.95 9.17
CA GLU A 509 -17.72 6.24 9.77
C GLU A 509 -17.37 5.70 11.17
N LYS A 510 -16.21 5.02 11.29
CA LYS A 510 -15.68 4.56 12.58
C LYS A 510 -15.57 5.71 13.58
N ARG A 511 -14.97 6.84 13.17
CA ARG A 511 -14.79 8.01 14.05
C ARG A 511 -16.12 8.56 14.54
N ILE A 512 -17.09 8.80 13.65
CA ILE A 512 -18.41 9.33 14.02
C ILE A 512 -19.09 8.37 15.00
N MET A 513 -19.07 7.08 14.71
CA MET A 513 -19.68 6.08 15.58
C MET A 513 -19.01 6.00 16.96
N ILE A 514 -17.67 6.01 17.02
CA ILE A 514 -16.93 6.01 18.28
C ILE A 514 -17.32 7.21 19.13
N ASP A 515 -17.38 8.41 18.55
CA ASP A 515 -17.76 9.63 19.26
C ASP A 515 -19.22 9.59 19.74
N MET A 516 -20.15 9.13 18.90
CA MET A 516 -21.56 9.01 19.27
C MET A 516 -21.78 8.01 20.41
N VAL A 517 -21.15 6.83 20.36
CA VAL A 517 -21.26 5.81 21.41
C VAL A 517 -20.66 6.34 22.71
N ARG A 518 -19.49 6.97 22.66
CA ARG A 518 -18.84 7.53 23.87
C ARG A 518 -19.65 8.64 24.53
N ASN A 519 -20.25 9.51 23.74
CA ASN A 519 -21.04 10.64 24.27
C ASN A 519 -22.36 10.17 24.90
N ASN A 520 -23.02 9.17 24.32
CA ASN A 520 -24.30 8.66 24.83
C ASN A 520 -24.15 7.60 25.93
N TYR A 521 -23.02 6.88 25.97
CA TYR A 521 -22.77 5.78 26.91
C TYR A 521 -21.39 5.90 27.62
N PRO A 522 -21.09 7.05 28.24
CA PRO A 522 -19.78 7.29 28.84
C PRO A 522 -19.47 6.27 29.94
N PHE A 523 -18.25 5.73 29.93
CA PHE A 523 -17.71 4.77 30.90
C PHE A 523 -18.49 3.44 31.05
N LYS A 524 -19.48 3.18 30.20
CA LYS A 524 -20.27 1.93 30.24
C LYS A 524 -19.69 0.86 29.32
N VAL A 525 -19.07 1.28 28.22
CA VAL A 525 -18.57 0.40 27.16
C VAL A 525 -17.18 0.79 26.69
N GLN A 526 -16.45 -0.20 26.20
CA GLN A 526 -15.27 0.01 25.38
C GLN A 526 -15.66 -0.15 23.91
N VAL A 527 -15.15 0.74 23.07
CA VAL A 527 -15.27 0.66 21.61
C VAL A 527 -13.90 0.32 21.08
N LEU A 528 -13.75 -0.91 20.57
CA LEU A 528 -12.49 -1.48 20.13
C LEU A 528 -12.50 -1.65 18.61
N GLU A 529 -11.37 -1.38 17.99
CA GLU A 529 -11.20 -1.51 16.54
C GLU A 529 -10.49 -2.81 16.18
N SER A 530 -11.04 -3.49 15.17
CA SER A 530 -10.36 -4.52 14.39
C SER A 530 -10.12 -4.00 12.96
N SER A 531 -9.52 -4.83 12.10
CA SER A 531 -9.25 -4.44 10.71
C SER A 531 -10.50 -4.04 9.91
N HIS A 532 -11.66 -4.68 10.13
CA HIS A 532 -12.89 -4.43 9.35
C HIS A 532 -14.16 -4.24 10.17
N SER A 533 -14.07 -4.29 11.50
CA SER A 533 -15.22 -4.13 12.37
C SER A 533 -14.87 -3.29 13.58
N ILE A 534 -15.92 -2.78 14.22
CA ILE A 534 -15.85 -2.24 15.56
C ILE A 534 -16.55 -3.21 16.50
N ASP A 535 -15.89 -3.55 17.59
CA ASP A 535 -16.45 -4.34 18.67
C ASP A 535 -16.74 -3.43 19.87
N ILE A 536 -18.01 -3.37 20.26
CA ILE A 536 -18.46 -2.68 21.47
C ILE A 536 -18.69 -3.73 22.54
N ILE A 537 -17.97 -3.60 23.66
CA ILE A 537 -18.02 -4.54 24.79
C ILE A 537 -18.26 -3.78 26.09
N HIS A 538 -18.72 -4.48 27.13
CA HIS A 538 -18.90 -3.89 28.45
C HIS A 538 -17.55 -3.39 29.01
N GLN A 539 -17.55 -2.29 29.78
CA GLN A 539 -16.33 -1.68 30.32
C GLN A 539 -15.44 -2.64 31.13
N THR A 540 -16.05 -3.66 31.74
CA THR A 540 -15.37 -4.68 32.55
C THR A 540 -14.86 -5.87 31.75
N THR A 541 -15.21 -5.98 30.46
CA THR A 541 -14.73 -7.05 29.58
C THR A 541 -13.34 -6.70 29.07
N SER A 542 -12.46 -7.70 29.04
CA SER A 542 -11.11 -7.56 28.49
C SER A 542 -10.52 -8.90 28.10
N LYS A 543 -9.70 -8.89 27.04
CA LYS A 543 -8.89 -10.04 26.62
C LYS A 543 -7.93 -10.51 27.72
N ILE A 544 -7.49 -9.62 28.62
CA ILE A 544 -6.56 -9.95 29.70
C ILE A 544 -7.13 -10.98 30.68
N SER A 545 -8.47 -11.07 30.80
CA SER A 545 -9.14 -12.02 31.70
C SER A 545 -8.87 -13.48 31.36
N ILE A 546 -8.37 -13.78 30.14
CA ILE A 546 -7.97 -15.12 29.75
C ILE A 546 -6.76 -15.62 30.54
N ILE A 547 -5.88 -14.73 31.00
CA ILE A 547 -4.66 -15.09 31.74
C ILE A 547 -5.07 -15.76 33.05
N GLN A 548 -5.94 -15.10 33.82
CA GLN A 548 -6.46 -15.64 35.07
C GLN A 548 -7.18 -16.98 34.84
N TYR A 549 -8.00 -17.07 33.80
CA TYR A 549 -8.69 -18.32 33.46
C TYR A 549 -7.71 -19.47 33.14
N CYS A 550 -6.61 -19.19 32.45
CA CYS A 550 -5.57 -20.19 32.19
C CYS A 550 -4.81 -20.58 33.46
N GLN A 551 -4.56 -19.64 34.37
CA GLN A 551 -3.91 -19.91 35.66
C GLN A 551 -4.79 -20.79 36.55
N ASP A 552 -6.09 -20.49 36.61
CA ASP A 552 -7.07 -21.27 37.37
C ASP A 552 -7.15 -22.71 36.86
N LEU A 553 -7.18 -22.92 35.53
CA LEU A 553 -7.17 -24.26 34.93
C LEU A 553 -5.90 -25.06 35.23
N LEU A 554 -4.77 -24.38 35.46
CA LEU A 554 -3.50 -25.00 35.79
C LEU A 554 -3.28 -25.14 37.31
N ASN A 555 -4.26 -24.75 38.13
CA ASN A 555 -4.16 -24.67 39.58
C ASN A 555 -2.98 -23.80 40.06
N ASP A 556 -2.61 -22.76 39.31
CA ASP A 556 -1.54 -21.83 39.62
C ASP A 556 -2.05 -20.65 40.47
N SER A 557 -2.49 -20.95 41.69
CA SER A 557 -3.05 -19.95 42.61
C SER A 557 -2.04 -18.89 43.08
N LYS A 558 -0.75 -19.10 42.83
CA LYS A 558 0.34 -18.16 43.16
C LYS A 558 0.78 -17.29 41.98
N ASN A 559 0.20 -17.49 40.79
CA ASN A 559 0.56 -16.78 39.56
C ASN A 559 2.06 -16.88 39.22
N GLU A 560 2.65 -18.06 39.43
CA GLU A 560 4.07 -18.32 39.15
C GLU A 560 4.32 -18.63 37.66
N LEU A 561 3.28 -19.02 36.92
CA LEU A 561 3.36 -19.37 35.50
C LEU A 561 3.24 -18.14 34.61
N ASN A 562 4.22 -17.97 33.73
CA ASN A 562 4.23 -16.88 32.75
C ASN A 562 3.61 -17.32 31.42
N PHE A 563 2.90 -16.41 30.76
CA PHE A 563 2.35 -16.60 29.42
C PHE A 563 2.90 -15.52 28.49
N LEU A 564 3.21 -15.90 27.25
CA LEU A 564 3.59 -14.95 26.20
C LEU A 564 2.34 -14.55 25.42
N CYS A 565 2.01 -13.26 25.45
CA CYS A 565 0.88 -12.70 24.71
C CYS A 565 1.31 -12.20 23.33
N ILE A 566 0.59 -12.53 22.26
CA ILE A 566 0.88 -12.07 20.89
C ILE A 566 -0.40 -11.56 20.22
N GLY A 567 -0.32 -10.41 19.55
CA GLY A 567 -1.46 -9.74 18.89
C GLY A 567 -1.00 -8.70 17.87
N ASP A 568 -1.89 -8.21 17.02
CA ASP A 568 -1.57 -7.25 15.95
C ASP A 568 -1.97 -5.81 16.33
N ARG A 569 -2.95 -5.61 17.21
CA ARG A 569 -3.53 -4.29 17.52
C ARG A 569 -3.17 -3.75 18.91
N GLY A 570 -1.87 -3.55 19.17
CA GLY A 570 -1.38 -3.08 20.47
C GLY A 570 -1.58 -1.60 20.79
N ARG A 571 -1.95 -0.78 19.79
CA ARG A 571 -2.24 0.64 19.97
C ARG A 571 -3.73 0.84 20.19
N TRP A 572 -4.12 1.58 21.22
CA TRP A 572 -5.53 1.95 21.43
C TRP A 572 -6.05 2.81 20.25
N PRO A 573 -7.29 2.59 19.78
CA PRO A 573 -8.36 1.72 20.32
C PRO A 573 -8.35 0.28 19.81
N GLY A 574 -7.21 -0.24 19.33
CA GLY A 574 -7.06 -1.61 18.87
C GLY A 574 -7.48 -2.66 19.92
N ASN A 575 -8.16 -3.72 19.48
CA ASN A 575 -8.74 -4.74 20.36
C ASN A 575 -7.74 -5.55 21.21
N ASP A 576 -6.45 -5.53 20.87
CA ASP A 576 -5.39 -6.21 21.63
C ASP A 576 -4.68 -5.31 22.65
N TYR A 577 -4.98 -4.01 22.70
CA TYR A 577 -4.18 -3.06 23.47
C TYR A 577 -3.99 -3.46 24.95
N GLN A 578 -5.01 -4.03 25.59
CA GLN A 578 -4.93 -4.53 26.97
C GLN A 578 -4.15 -5.83 27.08
N LEU A 579 -4.33 -6.75 26.15
CA LEU A 579 -3.58 -8.01 26.10
C LEU A 579 -2.09 -7.74 25.92
N LEU A 580 -1.76 -6.78 25.05
CA LEU A 580 -0.39 -6.40 24.74
C LEU A 580 0.22 -5.42 25.74
N ALA A 581 -0.57 -4.81 26.62
CA ALA A 581 -0.06 -4.07 27.79
C ALA A 581 0.43 -4.99 28.92
N THR A 582 0.37 -6.32 28.74
CA THR A 582 0.90 -7.28 29.73
C THR A 582 2.42 -7.30 29.75
N SER A 583 2.99 -7.82 30.84
CA SER A 583 4.44 -7.83 31.08
C SER A 583 5.26 -8.58 30.04
N TYR A 584 4.67 -9.59 29.38
CA TYR A 584 5.31 -10.44 28.40
C TYR A 584 4.46 -10.50 27.15
N SER A 585 4.68 -9.54 26.25
CA SER A 585 3.86 -9.35 25.08
C SER A 585 4.69 -8.98 23.85
N LEU A 586 4.27 -9.48 22.70
CA LEU A 586 4.85 -9.14 21.41
C LEU A 586 3.75 -8.71 20.47
N SER A 587 3.95 -7.56 19.83
CA SER A 587 3.11 -7.18 18.70
C SER A 587 3.66 -7.76 17.40
N VAL A 588 2.76 -8.07 16.48
CA VAL A 588 3.06 -8.48 15.11
C VAL A 588 2.73 -7.41 14.07
N ASP A 589 2.15 -6.28 14.49
CA ASP A 589 1.92 -5.10 13.65
C ASP A 589 2.01 -3.82 14.51
N GLN A 590 0.88 -3.33 15.03
CA GLN A 590 0.82 -2.07 15.77
C GLN A 590 1.31 -2.22 17.22
N VAL A 591 2.17 -1.30 17.64
CA VAL A 591 2.70 -1.25 19.01
C VAL A 591 2.08 -0.11 19.81
N SER A 592 1.98 -0.28 21.14
CA SER A 592 1.76 0.84 22.06
C SER A 592 3.01 1.73 22.13
N ALA A 593 2.87 2.97 22.60
CA ALA A 593 4.02 3.85 22.86
C ALA A 593 4.74 3.56 24.21
N ASP A 594 4.24 2.61 25.00
CA ASP A 594 4.83 2.24 26.29
C ASP A 594 6.17 1.52 26.08
N PRO A 595 7.29 2.02 26.65
CA PRO A 595 8.60 1.37 26.51
C PRO A 595 8.71 0.03 27.25
N TYR A 596 7.79 -0.31 28.16
CA TYR A 596 7.90 -1.49 29.02
C TYR A 596 7.12 -2.71 28.52
N THR A 597 6.30 -2.58 27.47
CA THR A 597 5.38 -3.62 26.99
C THR A 597 5.20 -3.54 25.47
N CYS A 598 4.54 -4.51 24.84
CA CYS A 598 4.05 -4.43 23.46
C CYS A 598 5.15 -4.09 22.42
N TRP A 599 6.29 -4.76 22.46
CA TRP A 599 7.35 -4.56 21.47
C TRP A 599 7.12 -5.42 20.22
N ASN A 600 7.57 -4.95 19.06
CA ASN A 600 7.60 -5.75 17.84
C ASN A 600 9.06 -5.88 17.37
N PHE A 601 9.62 -7.08 17.50
CA PHE A 601 10.99 -7.42 17.14
C PHE A 601 11.10 -8.28 15.87
N ALA A 602 9.99 -8.50 15.16
CA ALA A 602 10.00 -9.21 13.90
C ALA A 602 10.95 -8.53 12.90
N ALA A 603 11.48 -9.30 11.97
CA ALA A 603 12.33 -8.78 10.92
C ALA A 603 11.62 -7.69 10.10
N ASN A 604 12.43 -6.89 9.41
CA ASN A 604 11.91 -5.81 8.60
C ASN A 604 11.01 -6.33 7.48
N GLY A 605 9.87 -5.68 7.26
CA GLY A 605 8.90 -6.10 6.24
C GLY A 605 8.15 -7.39 6.57
N ASN A 606 8.35 -7.99 7.76
CA ASN A 606 7.51 -9.05 8.31
C ASN A 606 6.47 -8.42 9.24
N ARG A 607 5.19 -8.65 8.93
CA ARG A 607 4.04 -8.23 9.74
C ARG A 607 3.03 -9.38 9.84
N TYR A 608 2.08 -9.25 10.76
CA TYR A 608 0.96 -10.17 10.92
C TYR A 608 1.43 -11.62 11.11
N VAL A 609 0.86 -12.56 10.36
CA VAL A 609 1.13 -14.00 10.45
C VAL A 609 2.62 -14.34 10.23
N GLU A 610 3.35 -13.59 9.40
CA GLU A 610 4.78 -13.83 9.18
C GLU A 610 5.61 -13.46 10.42
N ALA A 611 5.28 -12.37 11.09
CA ALA A 611 5.90 -11.99 12.36
C ALA A 611 5.57 -13.01 13.47
N THR A 612 4.34 -13.53 13.52
CA THR A 612 3.96 -14.62 14.44
C THR A 612 4.79 -15.87 14.21
N LEU A 613 4.98 -16.29 12.95
CA LEU A 613 5.82 -17.44 12.63
C LEU A 613 7.28 -17.21 13.01
N GLU A 614 7.82 -16.01 12.79
CA GLU A 614 9.17 -15.69 13.22
C GLU A 614 9.33 -15.92 14.73
N TYR A 615 8.37 -15.46 15.53
CA TYR A 615 8.36 -15.72 16.98
C TYR A 615 8.19 -17.21 17.32
N PHE A 616 7.28 -17.93 16.65
CA PHE A 616 7.10 -19.37 16.87
C PHE A 616 8.34 -20.19 16.50
N ASN A 617 9.09 -19.77 15.50
CA ASN A 617 10.36 -20.40 15.11
C ASN A 617 11.50 -20.08 16.07
N ALA A 618 11.39 -19.00 16.84
CA ALA A 618 12.33 -18.62 17.89
C ALA A 618 12.07 -19.33 19.24
N ILE A 619 10.98 -20.09 19.38
CA ILE A 619 10.62 -20.82 20.60
C ILE A 619 11.40 -22.13 20.73
N THR A 620 11.96 -22.37 21.91
CA THR A 620 12.58 -23.65 22.31
C THR A 620 11.84 -24.23 23.50
N ILE A 621 11.33 -25.46 23.36
CA ILE A 621 10.48 -26.12 24.36
C ILE A 621 11.30 -27.13 25.16
N ARG A 622 11.17 -27.11 26.50
CA ARG A 622 11.77 -28.08 27.44
C ARG A 622 10.85 -28.28 28.65
N ASN A 623 10.60 -29.53 29.04
CA ASN A 623 9.81 -29.87 30.24
C ASN A 623 8.44 -29.17 30.32
N SER A 624 7.71 -29.11 29.20
CA SER A 624 6.40 -28.43 29.10
C SER A 624 6.41 -26.96 29.53
N LEU A 625 7.57 -26.31 29.34
CA LEU A 625 7.81 -24.88 29.37
C LEU A 625 8.57 -24.49 28.09
N PHE A 626 8.61 -23.21 27.77
CA PHE A 626 9.44 -22.72 26.68
C PHE A 626 10.16 -21.42 26.99
N THR A 627 11.24 -21.17 26.26
CA THR A 627 11.93 -19.87 26.19
C THR A 627 11.92 -19.39 24.74
N ILE A 628 11.96 -18.08 24.53
CA ILE A 628 11.99 -17.48 23.19
C ILE A 628 13.29 -16.70 22.97
N LYS A 629 13.92 -16.85 21.80
CA LYS A 629 15.15 -16.13 21.44
C LYS A 629 14.91 -15.11 20.32
N ILE A 630 14.73 -13.85 20.71
CA ILE A 630 14.35 -12.75 19.82
C ILE A 630 15.57 -12.04 19.19
#